data_AF-A0A3Q0SH94-F1
#
_entry.id   AF-A0A3Q0SH94-F1
#
_cell.length_a   1.000
_cell.length_b   1.000
_cell.length_c   1.000
_cell.angle_alpha   90.00
_cell.angle_beta   90.00
_cell.angle_gamma   90.00
#
_symmetry.space_group_name_H-M   'P 1'
#
loop_
_entity.id
_entity.type
_entity.pdbx_description
1 polymer ?
#
loop_
_entity_poly.entity_id
_entity_poly.type
_entity_poly.pdbx_seq_one_letter_code
_entity_poly.pdbx_strand_id
1 'polypeptide(L)' 'MPLPTVCRLFRSALRTQLVPVAHVTTKPAKHTITAGEQAIAMTTLFVTILGPSGWVLAHLEDYKKKE' A
#
# COMPACT_ATOMS: atom_id res chain seq x y z
N MET A 1 26.02 34.08 28.14
CA MET A 1 25.06 33.12 28.73
C MET A 1 24.88 31.96 27.76
N PRO A 2 25.29 30.72 28.07
CA PRO A 2 25.12 29.62 27.13
C PRO A 2 23.66 29.16 27.17
N LEU A 3 22.98 29.14 26.02
CA LEU A 3 21.64 28.54 25.91
C LEU A 3 21.72 27.04 26.30
N PRO A 4 20.73 26.50 27.02
CA PRO A 4 20.79 25.16 27.56
C PRO A 4 20.88 24.12 26.44
N THR A 5 21.75 23.12 26.63
CA THR A 5 22.03 22.00 25.71
C THR A 5 20.77 21.29 25.19
N VAL A 6 19.69 21.31 25.98
CA VAL A 6 18.36 20.77 25.62
C VAL A 6 17.78 21.46 24.38
N CYS A 7 17.96 22.77 24.24
CA CYS A 7 17.49 23.52 23.07
C CYS A 7 18.24 23.14 21.78
N ARG A 8 19.47 22.62 21.86
CA ARG A 8 20.22 22.20 20.66
C ARG A 8 19.67 20.91 20.05
N LEU A 9 19.22 19.97 20.87
CA LEU A 9 18.61 18.72 20.41
C LEU A 9 17.24 18.97 19.80
N PHE A 10 16.42 19.78 20.47
CA PHE A 10 15.12 20.22 19.94
C PHE A 10 15.27 20.97 18.62
N ARG A 11 16.27 21.86 18.51
CA ARG A 11 16.63 22.54 17.26
C ARG A 11 17.09 21.58 16.16
N SER A 12 17.69 20.43 16.48
CA SER A 12 18.05 19.41 15.49
C SER A 12 16.82 18.66 14.98
N ALA A 13 15.86 18.34 15.86
CA ALA A 13 14.61 17.68 15.49
C ALA A 13 13.66 18.61 14.70
N LEU A 14 13.69 19.92 14.99
CA LEU A 14 12.94 20.95 14.25
C LEU A 14 13.63 21.42 12.96
N ARG A 15 14.84 20.93 12.65
CA ARG A 15 15.38 21.11 11.30
C ARG A 15 14.57 20.22 10.36
N THR A 16 13.62 20.84 9.67
CA THR A 16 12.96 20.27 8.50
C THR A 16 14.04 19.62 7.65
N GLN A 17 14.00 18.29 7.52
CA GLN A 17 14.85 17.58 6.58
C GLN A 17 14.46 18.09 5.20
N LEU A 18 15.25 19.00 4.64
CA LEU A 18 15.17 19.39 3.24
C LEU A 18 15.69 18.18 2.44
N VAL A 19 14.89 17.12 2.42
CA VAL A 19 15.15 15.97 1.55
C VAL A 19 15.08 16.53 0.13
N PRO A 20 16.11 16.31 -0.71
CA PRO A 20 16.04 16.69 -2.11
C PRO A 20 14.79 16.05 -2.71
N VAL A 21 13.80 16.88 -3.06
CA VAL A 21 12.65 16.40 -3.84
C VAL A 21 13.23 16.06 -5.20
N ALA A 22 13.44 14.77 -5.46
CA ALA A 22 13.81 14.31 -6.77
C ALA A 22 12.74 14.83 -7.74
N HIS A 23 13.14 15.61 -8.74
CA HIS A 23 12.23 16.20 -9.72
C HIS A 23 11.76 15.12 -10.70
N VAL A 24 11.02 14.13 -10.17
CA VAL A 24 10.54 12.97 -10.90
C VAL A 24 9.25 13.36 -11.58
N THR A 25 9.36 13.72 -12.85
CA THR A 25 8.22 13.95 -13.72
C THR A 25 7.93 12.68 -14.51
N THR A 26 6.66 12.29 -14.61
CA THR A 26 6.24 11.16 -15.44
C THR A 26 5.79 11.66 -16.80
N LYS A 27 6.06 10.86 -17.84
CA LYS A 27 5.46 11.07 -19.16
C LYS A 27 4.00 10.61 -19.12
N PRO A 28 3.10 11.16 -19.97
CA PRO A 28 1.75 10.65 -20.11
C PRO A 28 1.72 9.15 -20.37
N ALA A 29 0.65 8.48 -19.95
CA ALA A 29 0.48 7.05 -20.17
C ALA A 29 0.54 6.74 -21.67
N LYS A 30 1.38 5.77 -22.06
CA LYS A 30 1.44 5.29 -23.45
C LYS A 30 0.11 4.67 -23.88
N HIS A 31 -0.55 3.99 -22.94
CA HIS A 31 -1.90 3.46 -23.06
C HIS A 31 -2.68 3.86 -21.83
N THR A 32 -3.73 4.64 -22.02
CA THR A 32 -4.62 5.08 -20.95
C THR A 32 -5.52 3.92 -20.57
N ILE A 33 -5.38 3.41 -19.35
CA ILE A 33 -6.31 2.44 -18.79
C ILE A 33 -7.56 3.21 -18.35
N THR A 34 -8.70 2.86 -18.93
CA THR A 34 -9.99 3.43 -18.58
C THR A 34 -10.45 2.92 -17.21
N ALA A 35 -11.38 3.64 -16.57
CA ALA A 35 -11.94 3.21 -15.29
C ALA A 35 -12.59 1.81 -15.38
N GLY A 36 -13.18 1.46 -16.53
CA GLY A 36 -13.77 0.15 -16.77
C GLY A 36 -12.73 -0.98 -16.78
N GLU A 37 -11.63 -0.80 -17.53
CA GLU A 37 -10.53 -1.78 -17.57
C GLU A 37 -9.88 -1.96 -16.20
N GLN A 38 -9.68 -0.86 -15.47
CA GLN A 38 -9.14 -0.91 -14.10
C GLN A 38 -10.08 -1.65 -13.15
N ALA A 39 -11.40 -1.43 -13.24
CA ALA A 39 -12.39 -2.12 -12.42
C ALA A 39 -12.39 -3.62 -12.69
N ILE A 40 -12.30 -4.02 -13.97
CA ILE A 40 -12.19 -5.43 -14.36
C ILE A 40 -10.92 -6.04 -13.75
N ALA A 41 -9.76 -5.44 -13.99
CA ALA A 41 -8.48 -5.97 -13.49
C ALA A 41 -8.47 -6.09 -11.96
N MET A 42 -8.99 -5.09 -11.25
CA MET A 42 -9.09 -5.10 -9.80
C MET A 42 -10.01 -6.24 -9.32
N THR A 43 -11.19 -6.36 -9.93
CA THR A 43 -12.15 -7.43 -9.57
C THR A 43 -11.56 -8.80 -9.83
N THR A 44 -10.90 -9.00 -10.98
CA THR A 44 -10.21 -10.25 -11.30
C THR A 44 -9.16 -10.59 -10.24
N LEU A 45 -8.30 -9.63 -9.86
CA LEU A 45 -7.30 -9.84 -8.81
C LEU A 45 -7.94 -10.34 -7.50
N PHE A 46 -9.01 -9.68 -7.05
CA PHE A 46 -9.71 -10.09 -5.83
C PHE A 46 -10.33 -11.47 -5.96
N VAL A 47 -11.06 -11.74 -7.05
CA VAL A 47 -11.75 -13.03 -7.27
C VAL A 47 -10.75 -14.18 -7.37
N THR A 48 -9.60 -13.97 -8.03
CA THR A 48 -8.58 -15.02 -8.17
C THR A 48 -7.97 -15.44 -6.84
N ILE A 49 -7.83 -14.52 -5.87
CA ILE A 49 -7.29 -14.84 -4.53
C ILE A 49 -8.40 -15.31 -3.59
N LEU A 50 -9.48 -14.52 -3.50
CA LEU A 50 -10.55 -14.73 -2.53
C LEU A 50 -11.52 -15.84 -2.94
N GLY A 51 -11.68 -16.12 -4.24
CA GLY A 51 -12.56 -17.19 -4.71
C GLY A 51 -12.13 -18.56 -4.20
N PRO A 52 -10.91 -19.04 -4.52
CA PRO A 52 -10.41 -20.32 -4.01
C PRO A 52 -10.33 -20.35 -2.49
N SER A 53 -9.88 -19.25 -1.86
CA SER A 53 -9.81 -19.14 -0.40
C SER A 53 -11.20 -19.27 0.24
N GLY A 54 -12.19 -18.57 -0.30
CA GLY A 54 -13.57 -18.60 0.16
C GLY A 54 -14.20 -19.98 0.01
N TRP A 55 -13.91 -20.67 -1.10
CA TRP A 55 -14.35 -22.06 -1.27
C TRP A 55 -13.79 -22.98 -0.18
N VAL A 56 -12.48 -22.94 0.05
CA VAL A 56 -11.84 -23.78 1.09
C VAL A 56 -12.42 -23.47 2.47
N LEU A 57 -12.58 -22.19 2.82
CA LEU A 57 -13.12 -21.76 4.10
C LEU A 57 -14.59 -22.15 4.29
N ALA A 58 -15.39 -22.13 3.22
CA ALA A 58 -16.80 -22.51 3.28
C ALA A 58 -17.00 -24.02 3.56
N HIS A 59 -16.04 -24.86 3.18
CA HIS A 59 -16.13 -26.32 3.28
C HIS A 59 -15.34 -26.90 4.47
N LEU A 60 -14.88 -26.07 5.42
CA LEU A 60 -14.09 -26.55 6.56
C LEU A 60 -14.82 -27.61 7.39
N GLU A 61 -16.13 -27.49 7.57
CA GLU A 61 -16.93 -28.46 8.31
C GLU A 61 -17.08 -29.79 7.57
N ASP A 62 -17.09 -29.75 6.24
CA ASP A 62 -17.16 -30.97 5.43
C ASP A 62 -15.81 -31.69 5.44
N TYR A 63 -14.69 -30.96 5.45
CA TYR A 63 -13.35 -31.55 5.58
C TYR A 63 -13.09 -32.18 6.96
N LYS A 64 -13.80 -31.74 8.00
CA LYS A 64 -13.70 -32.31 9.36
C LYS A 64 -14.43 -33.65 9.49
N LYS A 65 -15.47 -33.86 8.68
CA LYS A 65 -16.22 -35.12 8.68
C LYS A 65 -15.41 -36.16 7.92
N LYS A 66 -14.85 -37.11 8.67
CA LYS A 66 -14.34 -38.36 8.11
C LYS A 66 -15.52 -39.33 8.11
N GLU A 67 -16.22 -39.43 6.99
CA GLU A 67 -16.80 -40.74 6.64
C GLU A 67 -15.66 -41.77 6.65
#